data_AF-X1NHV5-F1
#
_entry.id   AF-X1NHV5-F1
#
_cell.length_a   1.000
_cell.length_b   1.000
_cell.length_c   1.000
_cell.angle_alpha   90.00
_cell.angle_beta   90.00
_cell.angle_gamma   90.00
#
_symmetry.space_group_name_H-M   'P 1'
#
loop_
_entity.id
_entity.type
_entity.pdbx_description
1 polymer ?
#
loop_
_entity_poly.entity_id
_entity_poly.type
_entity_poly.pdbx_seq_one_letter_code
_entity_poly.pdbx_strand_id
1 'polypeptide(L)'
;MGWSLLAEIDQTEVFFPVVKMTYYLFLLTAIISVIGLFVARFSYENTVVPIIKLQKDTKELMNGNLNHEIAIARKDEIGDLSQTFNLMTLNLKKS
;
A
#
# COMPACT_ATOMS: atom_id res chain seq x y z
N MET A 1 27.46 17.07 65.33
CA MET A 1 28.11 16.36 64.21
C MET A 1 27.03 15.52 63.53
N GLY A 2 26.41 16.06 62.47
CA GLY A 2 25.39 15.33 61.68
C GLY A 2 26.08 14.58 60.56
N TRP A 3 25.75 13.30 60.40
CA TRP A 3 26.16 12.51 59.25
C TRP A 3 25.25 12.86 58.06
N SER A 4 25.86 12.99 56.89
CA SER A 4 25.14 13.14 55.62
C SER A 4 25.59 12.02 54.69
N LEU A 5 24.62 11.26 54.18
CA LEU A 5 24.85 10.20 53.20
C LEU A 5 24.84 10.82 51.81
N LEU A 6 25.96 10.70 51.09
CA LEU A 6 26.04 11.04 49.67
C LEU A 6 25.90 9.73 48.88
N ALA A 7 24.77 9.55 48.21
CA ALA A 7 24.56 8.46 47.27
C ALA A 7 24.76 9.01 45.85
N GLU A 8 25.81 8.54 45.17
CA GLU A 8 26.00 8.78 43.75
C GLU A 8 25.24 7.70 42.98
N ILE A 9 24.16 8.10 42.31
CA ILE A 9 23.43 7.21 41.41
C ILE A 9 24.11 7.30 40.05
N ASP A 10 24.54 6.17 39.52
CA ASP A 10 25.16 6.08 38.21
C ASP A 10 24.13 6.53 37.14
N GLN A 11 24.53 7.46 36.28
CA GLN A 11 23.64 7.98 35.23
C GLN A 11 23.15 6.87 34.28
N THR A 12 23.95 5.82 34.10
CA THR A 12 23.56 4.66 33.27
C THR A 12 22.34 3.93 33.83
N GLU A 13 22.14 3.92 35.16
CA GLU A 13 20.99 3.32 35.82
C GLU A 13 19.73 4.18 35.64
N VAL A 14 19.87 5.51 35.75
CA VAL A 14 18.77 6.47 35.55
C VAL A 14 18.26 6.44 34.10
N PHE A 15 19.16 6.32 33.11
CA PHE A 15 18.79 6.30 31.69
C PHE A 15 18.44 4.92 31.14
N PHE A 16 18.73 3.82 31.86
CA PHE A 16 18.38 2.45 31.44
C PHE A 16 16.91 2.27 31.01
N PRO A 17 15.89 2.73 31.76
CA PRO A 17 14.49 2.62 31.32
C PRO A 17 14.20 3.43 30.06
N VAL A 18 14.84 4.60 29.89
CA VAL A 18 14.67 5.47 28.72
C VAL A 18 15.23 4.80 27.46
N VAL A 19 16.44 4.23 27.54
CA VAL A 19 17.08 3.51 26.42
C VAL A 19 16.28 2.26 26.03
N LYS A 20 15.75 1.54 27.02
CA LYS A 20 14.88 0.39 26.75
C LYS A 20 13.58 0.82 26.05
N MET A 21 12.98 1.94 26.45
CA MET A 21 11.79 2.49 25.82
C MET A 21 12.06 2.92 24.36
N THR A 22 13.16 3.62 24.10
CA THR A 22 13.52 4.03 22.74
C THR A 22 13.76 2.83 21.83
N TYR A 23 14.39 1.77 22.31
CA TYR A 23 14.56 0.52 21.56
C TYR A 23 13.22 -0.08 21.12
N TYR A 24 12.24 -0.18 22.03
CA TYR A 24 10.91 -0.70 21.67
C TYR A 24 10.17 0.22 20.69
N LEU A 25 10.32 1.54 20.81
CA LEU A 25 9.75 2.49 19.86
C LEU A 25 10.35 2.31 18.46
N PHE A 26 11.68 2.16 18.37
CA PHE A 26 12.35 1.88 17.10
C PHE A 26 11.90 0.55 16.49
N LEU A 27 11.79 -0.49 17.30
CA LEU A 27 11.32 -1.81 16.85
C LEU A 27 9.87 -1.74 16.34
N LEU A 28 8.98 -1.06 17.07
CA LEU A 28 7.59 -0.89 16.66
C LEU A 28 7.49 -0.06 15.38
N THR A 29 8.26 1.02 15.26
CA THR A 29 8.28 1.85 14.05
C THR A 29 8.77 1.04 12.86
N ALA A 30 9.86 0.27 13.02
CA ALA A 30 10.37 -0.58 11.96
C ALA A 30 9.34 -1.62 11.49
N ILE A 31 8.62 -2.26 12.41
CA ILE A 31 7.55 -3.21 12.08
C ILE A 31 6.44 -2.54 11.28
N ILE A 32 5.96 -1.36 11.73
CA ILE A 32 4.92 -0.62 11.03
C ILE A 32 5.38 -0.20 9.63
N SER A 33 6.63 0.29 9.49
CA SER A 33 7.19 0.65 8.19
C SER A 33 7.24 -0.54 7.23
N VAL A 34 7.67 -1.72 7.72
CA VAL A 34 7.70 -2.94 6.91
C VAL A 34 6.29 -3.33 6.46
N ILE A 35 5.31 -3.32 7.37
CA ILE A 35 3.90 -3.61 7.03
C ILE A 35 3.38 -2.60 6.00
N GLY A 36 3.70 -1.31 6.18
CA GLY A 36 3.32 -0.25 5.24
C GLY A 36 3.87 -0.49 3.83
N LEU A 37 5.11 -0.95 3.70
CA LEU A 37 5.70 -1.31 2.41
C LEU A 37 4.98 -2.50 1.76
N PHE A 38 4.63 -3.53 2.54
CA PHE A 38 3.86 -4.66 2.02
C PHE A 38 2.48 -4.24 1.54
N VAL A 39 1.75 -3.42 2.31
CA VAL A 39 0.43 -2.91 1.92
C VAL A 39 0.53 -2.02 0.69
N ALA A 40 1.51 -1.12 0.63
CA ALA A 40 1.72 -0.26 -0.53
C ALA A 40 2.00 -1.08 -1.79
N ARG A 41 2.86 -2.08 -1.71
CA ARG A 41 3.16 -2.97 -2.83
C ARG A 41 1.93 -3.77 -3.26
N PHE A 42 1.20 -4.34 -2.31
CA PHE A 42 -0.04 -5.07 -2.58
C PHE A 42 -1.09 -4.19 -3.27
N SER A 43 -1.28 -2.95 -2.80
CA SER A 43 -2.21 -1.99 -3.39
C SER A 43 -1.77 -1.58 -4.80
N TYR A 44 -0.48 -1.39 -5.04
CA TYR A 44 0.05 -1.06 -6.35
C TYR A 44 -0.24 -2.18 -7.37
N GLU A 45 0.08 -3.42 -7.03
CA GLU A 45 -0.11 -4.56 -7.94
C GLU A 45 -1.59 -4.90 -8.16
N ASN A 46 -2.42 -4.82 -7.12
CA ASN A 46 -3.82 -5.24 -7.19
C ASN A 46 -4.79 -4.13 -7.58
N THR A 47 -4.42 -2.85 -7.47
CA THR A 47 -5.34 -1.75 -7.79
C THR A 47 -4.77 -0.85 -8.87
N VAL A 48 -3.57 -0.32 -8.67
CA VAL A 48 -2.98 0.68 -9.57
C VAL A 48 -2.69 0.09 -10.95
N VAL A 49 -2.03 -1.08 -11.01
CA VAL A 49 -1.66 -1.71 -12.29
C VAL A 49 -2.88 -2.04 -13.15
N PRO A 50 -3.94 -2.71 -12.63
CA PRO A 50 -5.15 -2.97 -13.40
C PRO A 50 -5.87 -1.70 -13.89
N ILE A 51 -5.90 -0.63 -13.09
CA ILE A 51 -6.52 0.64 -13.48
C ILE A 51 -5.73 1.30 -14.63
N ILE A 52 -4.39 1.31 -14.56
CA ILE A 52 -3.55 1.85 -15.64
C ILE A 52 -3.74 1.03 -16.92
N LYS A 53 -3.83 -0.30 -16.80
CA LYS A 53 -4.11 -1.18 -17.94
C LYS A 53 -5.46 -0.85 -18.57
N LEU A 54 -6.52 -0.76 -17.76
CA LEU A 54 -7.85 -0.38 -18.20
C LEU A 54 -7.85 0.98 -18.92
N GLN A 55 -7.15 1.98 -18.37
CA GLN A 55 -7.02 3.30 -18.99
C GLN A 55 -6.34 3.22 -20.37
N LYS A 56 -5.29 2.42 -20.49
CA LYS A 56 -4.58 2.24 -21.76
C LYS A 56 -5.47 1.55 -22.79
N ASP A 57 -6.14 0.48 -22.41
CA ASP A 57 -7.03 -0.29 -23.29
C ASP A 57 -8.21 0.60 -23.78
N THR A 58 -8.77 1.41 -22.89
CA THR A 58 -9.81 2.39 -23.26
C THR A 58 -9.30 3.48 -24.21
N LYS A 59 -8.04 3.92 -24.10
CA LYS A 59 -7.48 4.88 -25.06
C LYS A 59 -7.32 4.26 -26.46
N GLU A 60 -6.91 3.00 -26.55
CA GLU A 60 -6.86 2.28 -27.84
C GLU A 60 -8.26 2.15 -28.47
N LEU A 61 -9.27 1.91 -27.64
CA LEU A 61 -10.67 1.90 -28.07
C LEU A 61 -11.09 3.25 -28.68
N MET A 62 -10.74 4.36 -28.03
CA MET A 62 -11.04 5.71 -28.52
C MET A 62 -10.35 6.02 -29.86
N ASN A 63 -9.23 5.37 -30.17
CA ASN A 63 -8.54 5.52 -31.45
C ASN A 63 -9.20 4.72 -32.59
N GLY A 64 -10.36 4.11 -32.35
CA GLY A 64 -11.15 3.37 -33.35
C GLY A 64 -10.85 1.87 -33.39
N ASN A 65 -9.96 1.36 -32.55
CA ASN A 65 -9.70 -0.08 -32.46
C ASN A 65 -10.72 -0.77 -31.54
N LEU A 66 -11.94 -0.94 -32.03
CA LEU A 66 -13.00 -1.64 -31.29
C LEU A 66 -12.69 -3.14 -31.09
N ASN A 67 -11.77 -3.71 -31.87
CA ASN A 67 -11.41 -5.13 -31.78
C ASN A 67 -10.56 -5.49 -30.56
N HIS A 68 -10.09 -4.48 -29.83
CA HIS A 68 -9.38 -4.69 -28.58
C HIS A 68 -10.34 -5.03 -27.44
N GLU A 69 -10.13 -6.17 -26.79
CA GLU A 69 -10.88 -6.59 -25.61
C GLU A 69 -10.07 -6.33 -24.34
N ILE A 70 -10.71 -5.77 -23.32
CA ILE A 70 -10.10 -5.54 -22.02
C ILE A 70 -10.09 -6.87 -21.26
N ALA A 71 -8.96 -7.59 -21.33
CA ALA A 71 -8.76 -8.86 -20.65
C ALA A 71 -8.21 -8.65 -19.22
N ILE A 72 -9.11 -8.37 -18.27
CA ILE A 72 -8.80 -8.36 -16.83
C ILE A 72 -9.58 -9.50 -16.16
N ALA A 73 -8.91 -10.62 -15.91
CA ALA A 73 -9.49 -11.78 -15.24
C ALA A 73 -9.47 -11.59 -13.72
N ARG A 74 -10.44 -10.85 -13.19
CA ARG A 74 -10.65 -10.62 -11.74
C ARG A 74 -12.11 -10.83 -11.37
N LYS A 75 -12.34 -11.17 -10.10
CA LYS A 75 -13.68 -11.43 -9.53
C LYS A 75 -14.06 -10.37 -8.48
N ASP A 76 -13.67 -9.14 -8.75
CA ASP A 76 -13.87 -7.97 -7.91
C ASP A 76 -14.37 -6.81 -8.77
N GLU A 77 -14.51 -5.63 -8.17
CA GLU A 77 -15.07 -4.44 -8.79
C GLU A 77 -14.31 -4.02 -10.06
N ILE A 78 -13.00 -4.32 -10.14
CA ILE A 78 -12.19 -4.01 -11.33
C ILE A 78 -12.49 -5.01 -12.45
N GLY A 79 -12.74 -6.28 -12.11
CA GLY A 79 -13.21 -7.28 -13.06
C GLY A 79 -14.58 -6.93 -13.64
N ASP A 80 -15.53 -6.56 -12.78
CA ASP A 80 -16.88 -6.16 -13.18
C ASP A 80 -16.87 -4.90 -14.07
N LEU A 81 -16.01 -3.94 -13.74
CA LEU A 81 -15.80 -2.74 -14.56
C LEU A 81 -15.23 -3.08 -15.95
N SER A 82 -14.25 -3.99 -16.02
CA SER A 82 -13.67 -4.47 -17.28
C SER A 82 -14.74 -5.12 -18.17
N GLN A 83 -15.59 -5.96 -17.58
CA GLN A 83 -16.69 -6.62 -18.31
C GLN A 83 -17.69 -5.60 -18.85
N THR A 84 -18.06 -4.61 -18.03
CA THR A 84 -18.99 -3.54 -18.43
C THR A 84 -18.43 -2.72 -19.60
N PHE A 85 -17.13 -2.41 -19.59
CA PHE A 85 -16.45 -1.75 -20.71
C PHE A 85 -16.47 -2.58 -22.00
N ASN A 86 -16.23 -3.89 -21.90
CA ASN A 86 -16.29 -4.79 -23.06
C ASN A 86 -17.70 -4.84 -23.65
N LEU A 87 -18.75 -4.85 -22.81
CA LEU A 87 -20.14 -4.78 -23.27
C LEU A 87 -20.45 -3.47 -23.99
N MET A 88 -19.98 -2.33 -23.48
CA MET A 88 -20.11 -1.03 -24.15
C MET A 88 -19.46 -1.06 -25.54
N THR A 89 -18.24 -1.59 -25.63
CA THR A 89 -17.50 -1.74 -26.89
C THR A 89 -18.24 -2.62 -27.90
N LEU A 90 -18.82 -3.74 -27.44
CA LEU A 90 -19.62 -4.62 -28.28
C LEU A 90 -20.86 -3.91 -28.85
N ASN A 91 -21.51 -3.06 -28.05
CA ASN A 91 -22.66 -2.28 -28.51
C ASN A 91 -22.25 -1.25 -29.57
N LEU A 92 -21.10 -0.59 -29.40
CA LEU A 92 -20.57 0.34 -30.39
C LEU A 92 -20.23 -0.34 -31.73
N LYS A 93 -19.78 -1.61 -31.73
CA LYS A 93 -19.54 -2.39 -32.96
C LYS A 93 -20.79 -2.77 -33.73
N LYS A 94 -21.93 -2.89 -33.04
CA LYS A 94 -23.20 -3.33 -33.64
C LYS A 94 -23.99 -2.17 -34.24
N SER A 95 -23.56 -0.93 -33.99
CA SER A 95 -24.20 0.30 -34.46
C SER A 95 -23.54 0.79 -35.75
#